data_AF-A0A5Q0BEQ3-F1
#
_entry.id   AF-A0A5Q0BEQ3-F1
#
_cell.length_a   1.000
_cell.length_b   1.000
_cell.length_c   1.000
_cell.angle_alpha   90.00
_cell.angle_beta   90.00
_cell.angle_gamma   90.00
#
_symmetry.space_group_name_H-M   'P 1'
#
loop_
_entity.id
_entity.type
_entity.pdbx_description
1 polymer ?
#
loop_
_entity_poly.entity_id
_entity_poly.type
_entity_poly.pdbx_seq_one_letter_code
_entity_poly.pdbx_strand_id
1 'polypeptide(L)'
;MDEVAKLMTPGCLGFYDQAEVTEIFACLPDKSIVNVFTIIVTEERNCEELVDPVLVNENRIKLDELKKWSFGIKRYTKRISDITEDISRLMHENIWSACGIPLQLDRLEHQPPRFVAPDSFDAVPINNILKNNFFNGSYIVEWFDNSKLQLACFFDNPLLIQELSEKIQRHIPLSLASVSDRLGNIILQIPVTVLMTRIRRLPQDNYLELAVAWHNNASPRKLRVTCESEFDRIINGFASRELLDGSTLLPMRYDYGSYRYIVWDDCSELILAMASSVSFISCSIFNINIIEPESRIFGVAIGNAEKTERVSLISVVNNKAGKPSSIVDSTTQKRLYQDEKERLKKQRKFVEFKPAPGKQDAQHEEALKHIRVLIGQYGEKGAWLWDPYLDIDDVLKTLFYCPFFHADLRALTSLKTHSDCDKKTNKISQLEQQREALKSLKSNFHGLKLEFRALIGSVGWEFHDRFLIFPETQNGTLAWSLGTSVNSLGKNHHILQQVDDGQLIADSFLEIWNQLCSPEQLIWKRS
;
A
#
# COMPACT_ATOMS: atom_id res chain seq x y z
N MET A 1 9.91 -39.77 1.59
CA MET A 1 10.67 -39.82 2.86
C MET A 1 12.12 -39.40 2.66
N ASP A 2 12.82 -39.94 1.66
CA ASP A 2 14.25 -39.68 1.43
C ASP A 2 14.62 -38.18 1.32
N GLU A 3 13.81 -37.37 0.64
CA GLU A 3 14.06 -35.94 0.52
C GLU A 3 13.90 -35.20 1.86
N VAL A 4 12.85 -35.50 2.64
CA VAL A 4 12.62 -34.88 3.95
C VAL A 4 13.73 -35.27 4.93
N ALA A 5 14.15 -36.54 4.93
CA ALA A 5 15.24 -37.02 5.75
C ALA A 5 16.57 -36.33 5.39
N LYS A 6 16.84 -36.10 4.09
CA LYS A 6 18.00 -35.33 3.63
C LYS A 6 17.98 -33.90 4.19
N LEU A 7 16.83 -33.22 4.16
CA LEU A 7 16.71 -31.85 4.66
C LEU A 7 16.92 -31.72 6.17
N MET A 8 16.45 -32.71 6.94
CA MET A 8 16.61 -32.76 8.40
C MET A 8 17.95 -33.36 8.86
N THR A 9 18.79 -33.82 7.94
CA THR A 9 20.11 -34.38 8.29
C THR A 9 20.98 -33.29 8.94
N PRO A 10 21.59 -33.55 10.12
CA PRO A 10 22.40 -32.56 10.82
C PRO A 10 23.51 -31.97 9.93
N GLY A 11 23.59 -30.64 9.91
CA GLY A 11 24.55 -29.91 9.10
C GLY A 11 24.15 -29.74 7.63
N CYS A 12 23.03 -30.31 7.15
CA CYS A 12 22.50 -29.98 5.82
C CYS A 12 21.87 -28.58 5.80
N LEU A 13 20.74 -28.39 6.50
CA LEU A 13 20.10 -27.08 6.65
C LEU A 13 20.21 -26.47 8.05
N GLY A 14 20.49 -27.30 9.05
CA GLY A 14 20.60 -26.91 10.46
C GLY A 14 20.92 -28.12 11.35
N PHE A 15 20.85 -27.95 12.66
CA PHE A 15 21.07 -29.01 13.67
C PHE A 15 19.82 -29.20 14.52
N TYR A 16 18.72 -29.62 13.90
CA TYR A 16 17.42 -29.71 14.57
C TYR A 16 17.35 -30.92 15.50
N ASP A 17 16.94 -30.68 16.75
CA ASP A 17 16.72 -31.69 17.77
C ASP A 17 15.24 -31.82 18.17
N GLN A 18 14.49 -30.74 18.02
CA GLN A 18 13.05 -30.67 18.31
C GLN A 18 12.26 -30.04 17.16
N ALA A 19 10.93 -30.18 17.22
CA ALA A 19 10.03 -29.35 16.44
C ALA A 19 8.92 -28.77 17.32
N GLU A 20 8.57 -27.52 17.07
CA GLU A 20 7.34 -26.93 17.60
C GLU A 20 6.18 -27.23 16.65
N VAL A 21 5.08 -27.74 17.19
CA VAL A 21 3.86 -27.99 16.43
C VAL A 21 2.80 -27.00 16.88
N THR A 22 2.16 -26.32 15.93
CA THR A 22 0.95 -25.53 16.15
C THR A 22 -0.18 -26.12 15.32
N GLU A 23 -1.22 -26.60 16.00
CA GLU A 23 -2.41 -27.19 15.38
C GLU A 23 -3.61 -26.27 15.58
N ILE A 24 -4.26 -25.92 14.49
CA ILE A 24 -5.55 -25.24 14.47
C ILE A 24 -6.59 -26.29 14.12
N PHE A 25 -7.55 -26.51 15.00
CA PHE A 25 -8.57 -27.53 14.83
C PHE A 25 -9.97 -26.96 15.03
N ALA A 26 -10.96 -27.60 14.42
CA ALA A 26 -12.37 -27.30 14.63
C ALA A 26 -13.07 -28.50 15.27
N CYS A 27 -13.89 -28.24 16.28
CA CYS A 27 -14.88 -29.18 16.78
C CYS A 27 -16.20 -28.91 16.05
N LEU A 28 -16.64 -29.89 15.26
CA LEU A 28 -17.86 -29.81 14.46
C LEU A 28 -19.11 -30.14 15.30
N PRO A 29 -20.32 -29.86 14.79
CA PRO A 29 -21.57 -30.14 15.51
C PRO A 29 -21.80 -31.62 15.85
N ASP A 30 -21.22 -32.53 15.08
CA ASP A 30 -21.25 -33.99 15.29
C ASP A 30 -20.18 -34.47 16.29
N LYS A 31 -19.44 -33.54 16.90
CA LYS A 31 -18.30 -33.76 17.82
C LYS A 31 -17.03 -34.31 17.17
N SER A 32 -16.97 -34.40 15.85
CA SER A 32 -15.71 -34.68 15.16
C SER A 32 -14.73 -33.51 15.36
N ILE A 33 -13.44 -33.85 15.39
CA ILE A 33 -12.36 -32.88 15.52
C ILE A 33 -11.57 -32.92 14.22
N VAL A 34 -11.67 -31.86 13.42
CA VAL A 34 -11.05 -31.79 12.10
C VAL A 34 -9.84 -30.86 12.12
N ASN A 35 -8.82 -31.18 11.32
CA ASN A 35 -7.69 -30.29 11.09
C ASN A 35 -8.14 -29.07 10.28
N VAL A 36 -7.88 -27.87 10.77
CA VAL A 36 -8.07 -26.62 10.01
C VAL A 36 -6.76 -26.18 9.39
N PHE A 37 -5.66 -26.31 10.11
CA PHE A 37 -4.30 -26.06 9.62
C PHE A 37 -3.29 -26.53 10.67
N THR A 38 -2.25 -27.24 10.25
CA THR A 38 -1.15 -27.62 11.15
C THR A 38 0.18 -27.16 10.57
N ILE A 39 1.01 -26.55 11.41
CA ILE A 39 2.40 -26.22 11.08
C ILE A 39 3.35 -26.86 12.08
N ILE A 40 4.40 -27.49 11.56
CA ILE A 40 5.48 -28.14 12.29
C ILE A 40 6.75 -27.38 11.92
N VAL A 41 7.49 -26.87 12.90
CA VAL A 41 8.68 -26.04 12.67
C VAL A 41 9.86 -26.71 13.35
N THR A 42 10.84 -27.16 12.58
CA THR A 42 12.05 -27.76 13.14
C THR A 42 12.93 -26.71 13.80
N GLU A 43 13.45 -26.99 14.98
CA GLU A 43 14.22 -26.05 15.80
C GLU A 43 15.43 -26.76 16.42
N GLU A 44 16.48 -25.98 16.65
CA GLU A 44 17.62 -26.36 17.48
C GLU A 44 17.42 -25.70 18.84
N ARG A 45 16.99 -26.47 19.85
CA ARG A 45 16.76 -25.95 21.22
C ARG A 45 17.86 -26.32 22.19
N ASN A 46 18.63 -27.38 21.92
CA ASN A 46 19.69 -27.89 22.80
C ASN A 46 19.20 -28.08 24.25
N CYS A 47 17.94 -28.49 24.40
CA CYS A 47 17.26 -28.67 25.68
C CYS A 47 16.50 -30.00 25.67
N GLU A 48 16.40 -30.67 26.81
CA GLU A 48 15.63 -31.92 26.93
C GLU A 48 14.14 -31.68 27.24
N GLU A 49 13.79 -30.48 27.73
CA GLU A 49 12.41 -30.16 28.10
C GLU A 49 11.53 -30.06 26.86
N LEU A 50 10.45 -30.86 26.86
CA LEU A 50 9.36 -30.78 25.91
C LEU A 50 8.18 -30.05 26.54
N VAL A 51 7.48 -29.28 25.74
CA VAL A 51 6.24 -28.61 26.15
C VAL A 51 5.08 -29.52 25.76
N ASP A 52 4.30 -29.96 26.75
CA ASP A 52 3.09 -30.74 26.51
C ASP A 52 2.05 -29.96 25.67
N PRO A 53 1.10 -30.64 25.00
CA PRO A 53 -0.03 -30.01 24.30
C PRO A 53 -0.83 -29.03 25.17
N VAL A 54 -0.56 -27.73 25.00
CA VAL A 54 -1.30 -26.64 25.67
C VAL A 54 -2.21 -25.93 24.68
N LEU A 55 -3.41 -25.61 25.14
CA LEU A 55 -4.36 -24.78 24.40
C LEU A 55 -3.98 -23.30 24.56
N VAL A 56 -3.64 -22.64 23.44
CA VAL A 56 -3.17 -21.25 23.44
C VAL A 56 -4.32 -20.27 23.67
N ASN A 57 -5.53 -20.61 23.23
CA ASN A 57 -6.72 -19.79 23.43
C ASN A 57 -7.50 -20.26 24.67
N GLU A 58 -7.56 -19.44 25.74
CA GLU A 58 -8.27 -19.78 26.98
C GLU A 58 -9.74 -20.15 26.74
N ASN A 59 -10.41 -19.42 25.84
CA ASN A 59 -11.77 -19.69 25.40
C ASN A 59 -11.79 -20.19 23.96
N ARG A 60 -12.67 -21.17 23.68
CA ARG A 60 -12.91 -21.64 22.31
C ARG A 60 -13.33 -20.49 21.41
N ILE A 61 -12.69 -20.38 20.25
CA ILE A 61 -13.04 -19.40 19.23
C ILE A 61 -14.35 -19.84 18.59
N LYS A 62 -15.30 -18.92 18.43
CA LYS A 62 -16.60 -19.16 17.78
C LYS A 62 -16.81 -18.11 16.70
N LEU A 63 -17.48 -18.48 15.62
CA LEU A 63 -17.83 -17.57 14.53
C LEU A 63 -19.33 -17.23 14.60
N ASP A 64 -19.69 -16.05 14.10
CA ASP A 64 -21.04 -15.51 14.31
C ASP A 64 -22.10 -16.27 13.50
N GLU A 65 -21.77 -16.66 12.27
CA GLU A 65 -22.66 -17.39 11.37
C GLU A 65 -22.55 -18.92 11.50
N LEU A 66 -21.38 -19.47 11.85
CA LEU A 66 -21.17 -20.91 12.05
C LEU A 66 -21.53 -21.34 13.48
N LYS A 67 -22.83 -21.36 13.75
CA LYS A 67 -23.38 -21.81 15.04
C LYS A 67 -23.03 -23.27 15.29
N LYS A 68 -22.63 -23.59 16.53
CA LYS A 68 -22.19 -24.92 17.02
C LYS A 68 -20.78 -25.36 16.60
N TRP A 69 -20.11 -24.63 15.73
CA TRP A 69 -18.68 -24.83 15.51
C TRP A 69 -17.89 -24.16 16.63
N SER A 70 -16.75 -24.76 16.97
CA SER A 70 -15.80 -24.11 17.86
C SER A 70 -14.38 -24.47 17.46
N PHE A 71 -13.46 -23.53 17.62
CA PHE A 71 -12.09 -23.67 17.16
C PHE A 71 -11.12 -23.57 18.34
N GLY A 72 -10.00 -24.28 18.22
CA GLY A 72 -8.92 -24.27 19.19
C GLY A 72 -7.57 -24.26 18.52
N ILE A 73 -6.59 -23.76 19.26
CA ILE A 73 -5.19 -23.69 18.86
C ILE A 73 -4.38 -24.43 19.91
N LYS A 74 -3.71 -25.51 19.53
CA LYS A 74 -2.75 -26.21 20.38
C LYS A 74 -1.33 -25.85 19.96
N ARG A 75 -0.44 -25.73 20.95
CA ARG A 75 1.00 -25.60 20.73
C ARG A 75 1.76 -26.51 21.68
N TYR A 76 2.79 -27.17 21.17
CA TYR A 76 3.65 -28.09 21.93
C TYR A 76 4.96 -28.34 21.20
N THR A 77 5.89 -29.03 21.85
CA THR A 77 7.13 -29.49 21.20
C THR A 77 7.28 -31.00 21.26
N LYS A 78 7.92 -31.57 20.23
CA LYS A 78 8.28 -32.99 20.16
C LYS A 78 9.72 -33.14 19.66
N ARG A 79 10.32 -34.30 19.91
CA ARG A 79 11.62 -34.64 19.33
C ARG A 79 11.47 -34.87 17.83
N ILE A 80 12.54 -34.59 17.08
CA ILE A 80 12.55 -34.83 15.62
C ILE A 80 12.30 -36.29 15.26
N SER A 81 12.77 -37.24 16.09
CA SER A 81 12.47 -38.67 15.94
C SER A 81 10.97 -38.94 15.91
N ASP A 82 10.25 -38.40 16.90
CA ASP A 82 8.82 -38.66 17.09
C ASP A 82 7.99 -38.01 15.98
N ILE A 83 8.42 -36.83 15.50
CA ILE A 83 7.81 -36.16 14.34
C ILE A 83 8.01 -36.97 13.06
N THR A 84 9.18 -37.60 12.90
CA THR A 84 9.46 -38.46 11.74
C THR A 84 8.54 -39.68 11.72
N GLU A 85 8.24 -40.25 12.90
CA GLU A 85 7.25 -41.32 13.06
C GLU A 85 5.83 -40.83 12.76
N ASP A 86 5.43 -39.68 13.29
CA ASP A 86 4.11 -39.08 13.01
C ASP A 86 3.92 -38.79 11.52
N ILE A 87 4.95 -38.27 10.84
CA ILE A 87 4.94 -38.04 9.38
C ILE A 87 4.82 -39.36 8.62
N SER A 88 5.52 -40.41 9.07
CA SER A 88 5.43 -41.73 8.44
C SER A 88 4.01 -42.30 8.54
N ARG A 89 3.37 -42.17 9.71
CA ARG A 89 1.97 -42.55 9.90
C ARG A 89 1.02 -41.69 9.07
N LEU A 90 1.27 -40.39 8.95
CA LEU A 90 0.49 -39.51 8.06
C LEU A 90 0.55 -40.01 6.61
N MET A 91 1.74 -40.35 6.12
CA MET A 91 1.93 -40.79 4.74
C MET A 91 1.32 -42.16 4.43
N HIS A 92 1.39 -43.10 5.37
CA HIS A 92 0.98 -44.49 5.14
C HIS A 92 -0.46 -44.78 5.58
N GLU A 93 -0.93 -44.12 6.64
CA GLU A 93 -2.22 -44.40 7.29
C GLU A 93 -3.20 -43.22 7.14
N ASN A 94 -2.75 -42.04 6.68
CA ASN A 94 -3.51 -40.78 6.68
C ASN A 94 -4.01 -40.39 8.09
N ILE A 95 -3.19 -40.66 9.11
CA ILE A 95 -3.49 -40.36 10.51
C ILE A 95 -2.51 -39.32 11.04
N TRP A 96 -3.06 -38.23 11.61
CA TRP A 96 -2.30 -37.28 12.39
C TRP A 96 -2.83 -37.25 13.83
N SER A 97 -1.98 -37.63 14.79
CA SER A 97 -2.34 -37.71 16.21
C SER A 97 -1.21 -37.22 17.12
N ALA A 98 -0.43 -36.25 16.66
CA ALA A 98 0.80 -35.82 17.33
C ALA A 98 0.55 -35.24 18.73
N CYS A 99 -0.62 -34.65 18.98
CA CYS A 99 -1.05 -34.18 20.31
C CYS A 99 -1.79 -35.22 21.17
N GLY A 100 -1.75 -36.51 20.78
CA GLY A 100 -2.41 -37.62 21.48
C GLY A 100 -3.90 -37.81 21.16
N ILE A 101 -4.52 -36.87 20.43
CA ILE A 101 -5.90 -36.98 19.93
C ILE A 101 -5.85 -36.98 18.41
N PRO A 102 -6.43 -37.98 17.72
CA PRO A 102 -6.43 -38.02 16.26
C PRO A 102 -7.29 -36.88 15.70
N LEU A 103 -6.73 -36.13 14.76
CA LEU A 103 -7.47 -35.17 13.95
C LEU A 103 -8.03 -35.90 12.73
N GLN A 104 -9.30 -35.67 12.43
CA GLN A 104 -9.89 -36.13 11.19
C GLN A 104 -9.30 -35.30 10.04
N LEU A 105 -8.75 -36.03 9.07
CA LEU A 105 -8.15 -35.49 7.86
C LEU A 105 -8.95 -35.97 6.66
N ASP A 106 -9.10 -35.10 5.67
CA ASP A 106 -9.41 -35.53 4.33
C ASP A 106 -8.17 -36.19 3.68
N ARG A 107 -8.28 -36.63 2.42
CA ARG A 107 -7.16 -37.26 1.73
C ARG A 107 -6.09 -36.21 1.40
N LEU A 108 -4.95 -36.26 2.10
CA LEU A 108 -3.83 -35.36 1.84
C LEU A 108 -2.91 -35.90 0.75
N GLU A 109 -2.40 -35.00 -0.09
CA GLU A 109 -1.41 -35.28 -1.13
C GLU A 109 -0.06 -34.67 -0.75
N HIS A 110 0.98 -35.50 -0.73
CA HIS A 110 2.35 -35.05 -0.46
C HIS A 110 2.90 -34.20 -1.60
N GLN A 111 3.36 -32.99 -1.28
CA GLN A 111 4.05 -32.07 -2.17
C GLN A 111 5.57 -32.12 -1.91
N PRO A 112 6.39 -32.09 -2.97
CA PRO A 112 7.85 -32.10 -2.81
C PRO A 112 8.36 -30.83 -2.09
N PRO A 113 9.57 -30.89 -1.50
CA PRO A 113 10.13 -29.74 -0.81
C PRO A 113 10.27 -28.51 -1.71
N ARG A 114 9.86 -27.36 -1.19
CA ARG A 114 9.98 -26.06 -1.88
C ARG A 114 10.71 -25.07 -0.98
N PHE A 115 11.57 -24.25 -1.58
CA PHE A 115 12.22 -23.18 -0.84
C PHE A 115 11.33 -21.93 -0.80
N VAL A 116 11.20 -21.33 0.38
CA VAL A 116 10.47 -20.09 0.61
C VAL A 116 11.44 -19.03 1.12
N ALA A 117 11.66 -17.98 0.32
CA ALA A 117 12.45 -16.84 0.75
C ALA A 117 11.74 -16.03 1.84
N PRO A 118 12.51 -15.34 2.70
CA PRO A 118 11.97 -14.32 3.59
C PRO A 118 11.27 -13.21 2.80
N ASP A 119 10.35 -12.53 3.46
CA ASP A 119 9.78 -11.29 2.92
C ASP A 119 10.87 -10.23 2.77
N SER A 120 10.83 -9.50 1.67
CA SER A 120 11.73 -8.39 1.39
C SER A 120 10.91 -7.16 0.99
N PHE A 121 11.20 -6.51 -0.15
CA PHE A 121 10.28 -5.50 -0.70
C PHE A 121 8.94 -6.13 -1.12
N ASP A 122 8.97 -7.35 -1.64
CA ASP A 122 7.79 -8.13 -2.01
C ASP A 122 7.50 -9.16 -0.92
N ALA A 123 6.23 -9.25 -0.52
CA ALA A 123 5.76 -10.26 0.42
C ALA A 123 5.51 -11.60 -0.31
N VAL A 124 5.99 -12.69 0.26
CA VAL A 124 5.68 -14.05 -0.21
C VAL A 124 4.44 -14.52 0.55
N PRO A 125 3.28 -14.76 -0.11
CA PRO A 125 2.02 -15.00 0.60
C PRO A 125 2.05 -16.10 1.66
N ILE A 126 2.82 -17.16 1.43
CA ILE A 126 2.92 -18.28 2.37
C ILE A 126 3.65 -17.92 3.67
N ASN A 127 4.47 -16.86 3.69
CA ASN A 127 5.12 -16.38 4.92
C ASN A 127 4.11 -15.95 5.98
N ASN A 128 2.88 -15.60 5.60
CA ASN A 128 1.78 -15.27 6.52
C ASN A 128 1.35 -16.44 7.42
N ILE A 129 1.74 -17.68 7.09
CA ILE A 129 1.44 -18.87 7.89
C ILE A 129 2.68 -19.60 8.40
N LEU A 130 3.88 -19.18 7.98
CA LEU A 130 5.14 -19.75 8.46
C LEU A 130 5.62 -19.05 9.72
N LYS A 131 6.31 -19.79 10.59
CA LYS A 131 6.91 -19.22 11.79
C LYS A 131 8.27 -18.63 11.46
N ASN A 132 8.43 -17.32 11.66
CA ASN A 132 9.72 -16.64 11.66
C ASN A 132 10.61 -16.97 10.44
N ASN A 133 10.05 -16.93 9.22
CA ASN A 133 10.82 -17.15 8.00
C ASN A 133 11.70 -15.91 7.66
N PHE A 134 12.66 -15.62 8.54
CA PHE A 134 13.55 -14.48 8.46
C PHE A 134 14.95 -14.89 8.00
N PHE A 135 15.80 -13.90 7.73
CA PHE A 135 17.22 -14.06 7.36
C PHE A 135 17.44 -14.75 6.01
N ASN A 136 17.49 -16.08 6.00
CA ASN A 136 17.90 -16.85 4.82
C ASN A 136 16.73 -17.47 4.07
N GLY A 137 15.65 -17.82 4.77
CA GLY A 137 14.52 -18.57 4.24
C GLY A 137 14.37 -19.96 4.87
N SER A 138 13.38 -20.70 4.38
CA SER A 138 13.03 -22.04 4.87
C SER A 138 12.66 -22.95 3.72
N TYR A 139 12.95 -24.24 3.86
CA TYR A 139 12.26 -25.25 3.06
C TYR A 139 10.90 -25.57 3.69
N ILE A 140 9.91 -25.83 2.84
CA ILE A 140 8.62 -26.36 3.26
C ILE A 140 8.33 -27.67 2.57
N VAL A 141 7.75 -28.61 3.31
CA VAL A 141 7.15 -29.83 2.80
C VAL A 141 5.68 -29.79 3.21
N GLU A 142 4.78 -30.09 2.29
CA GLU A 142 3.35 -29.87 2.49
C GLU A 142 2.56 -31.15 2.18
N TRP A 143 1.60 -31.46 3.03
CA TRP A 143 0.54 -32.44 2.76
C TRP A 143 -0.74 -31.65 2.50
N PHE A 144 -1.12 -31.58 1.23
CA PHE A 144 -2.15 -30.69 0.72
C PHE A 144 -3.52 -31.40 0.67
N ASP A 145 -4.54 -30.83 1.29
CA ASP A 145 -5.92 -31.32 1.16
C ASP A 145 -6.54 -30.78 -0.14
N ASN A 146 -6.70 -31.60 -1.16
CA ASN A 146 -7.36 -31.16 -2.40
C ASN A 146 -8.89 -31.14 -2.30
N SER A 147 -9.46 -31.90 -1.36
CA SER A 147 -10.90 -32.15 -1.33
C SER A 147 -11.66 -31.10 -0.52
N LYS A 148 -11.03 -30.56 0.54
CA LYS A 148 -11.57 -29.54 1.44
C LYS A 148 -12.97 -29.86 1.97
N LEU A 149 -13.36 -31.14 2.03
CA LEU A 149 -14.75 -31.55 2.26
C LEU A 149 -15.25 -31.07 3.62
N GLN A 150 -14.41 -31.21 4.65
CA GLN A 150 -14.77 -30.80 6.02
C GLN A 150 -14.79 -29.27 6.19
N LEU A 151 -14.16 -28.52 5.30
CA LEU A 151 -13.95 -27.06 5.41
C LEU A 151 -14.62 -26.26 4.29
N ALA A 152 -15.50 -26.91 3.50
CA ALA A 152 -16.14 -26.32 2.32
C ALA A 152 -16.87 -25.00 2.62
N CYS A 153 -17.45 -24.87 3.81
CA CYS A 153 -18.18 -23.67 4.24
C CYS A 153 -17.34 -22.38 4.18
N PHE A 154 -16.02 -22.46 4.36
CA PHE A 154 -15.12 -21.31 4.27
C PHE A 154 -14.89 -20.83 2.84
N PHE A 155 -15.08 -21.71 1.86
CA PHE A 155 -14.98 -21.39 0.43
C PHE A 155 -16.30 -20.88 -0.13
N ASP A 156 -17.42 -21.36 0.42
CA ASP A 156 -18.76 -20.86 0.08
C ASP A 156 -19.00 -19.43 0.59
N ASN A 157 -18.41 -19.07 1.74
CA ASN A 157 -18.49 -17.73 2.32
C ASN A 157 -17.10 -17.20 2.77
N PRO A 158 -16.40 -16.41 1.94
CA PRO A 158 -15.10 -15.85 2.26
C PRO A 158 -15.05 -14.92 3.49
N LEU A 159 -16.19 -14.38 3.95
CA LEU A 159 -16.22 -13.57 5.18
C LEU A 159 -15.91 -14.42 6.43
N LEU A 160 -16.27 -15.71 6.42
CA LEU A 160 -16.02 -16.63 7.52
C LEU A 160 -14.53 -16.88 7.74
N ILE A 161 -13.75 -17.03 6.66
CA ILE A 161 -12.31 -17.24 6.77
C ILE A 161 -11.61 -15.97 7.25
N GLN A 162 -12.09 -14.80 6.83
CA GLN A 162 -11.57 -13.52 7.31
C GLN A 162 -11.81 -13.38 8.83
N GLU A 163 -13.04 -13.63 9.28
CA GLU A 163 -13.40 -13.58 10.70
C GLU A 163 -12.58 -14.58 11.54
N LEU A 164 -12.44 -15.82 11.05
CA LEU A 164 -11.64 -16.86 11.71
C LEU A 164 -10.16 -16.45 11.79
N SER A 165 -9.60 -15.97 10.68
CA SER A 165 -8.21 -15.50 10.60
C SER A 165 -7.96 -14.36 11.59
N GLU A 166 -8.83 -13.35 11.65
CA GLU A 166 -8.73 -12.24 12.60
C GLU A 166 -8.82 -12.69 14.07
N LYS A 167 -9.68 -13.67 14.37
CA LYS A 167 -9.79 -14.24 15.72
C LYS A 167 -8.56 -15.08 16.10
N ILE A 168 -7.98 -15.83 15.17
CA ILE A 168 -6.74 -16.59 15.37
C ILE A 168 -5.54 -15.65 15.60
N GLN A 169 -5.46 -14.55 14.82
CA GLN A 169 -4.37 -13.56 14.91
C GLN A 169 -4.22 -12.92 16.30
N ARG A 170 -5.29 -12.88 17.10
CA ARG A 170 -5.26 -12.40 18.48
C ARG A 170 -4.46 -13.30 19.42
N HIS A 171 -4.24 -14.56 19.03
CA HIS A 171 -3.56 -15.57 19.84
C HIS A 171 -2.20 -15.95 19.27
N ILE A 172 -2.07 -16.03 17.93
CA ILE A 172 -0.83 -16.38 17.24
C ILE A 172 -0.66 -15.51 15.99
N PRO A 173 0.56 -15.11 15.59
CA PRO A 173 0.78 -14.25 14.43
C PRO A 173 0.69 -15.03 13.11
N LEU A 174 -0.52 -15.51 12.78
CA LEU A 174 -0.79 -16.37 11.63
C LEU A 174 -2.05 -15.89 10.89
N SER A 175 -1.96 -15.66 9.57
CA SER A 175 -3.05 -15.13 8.75
C SER A 175 -3.51 -16.13 7.67
N LEU A 176 -4.52 -16.93 8.01
CA LEU A 176 -5.09 -17.96 7.11
C LEU A 176 -5.85 -17.36 5.92
N ALA A 177 -6.49 -16.19 6.09
CA ALA A 177 -7.34 -15.61 5.04
C ALA A 177 -6.56 -15.30 3.74
N SER A 178 -5.28 -14.97 3.88
CA SER A 178 -4.39 -14.67 2.73
C SER A 178 -3.99 -15.90 1.90
N VAL A 179 -4.19 -17.09 2.45
CA VAL A 179 -3.79 -18.38 1.87
C VAL A 179 -4.89 -19.41 2.14
N SER A 180 -6.13 -19.05 1.79
CA SER A 180 -7.33 -19.85 2.05
C SER A 180 -7.26 -21.25 1.43
N ASP A 181 -6.55 -21.39 0.31
CA ASP A 181 -6.27 -22.66 -0.35
C ASP A 181 -5.46 -23.64 0.52
N ARG A 182 -4.83 -23.16 1.59
CA ARG A 182 -4.03 -23.97 2.53
C ARG A 182 -4.81 -24.52 3.72
N LEU A 183 -6.11 -24.25 3.82
CA LEU A 183 -6.96 -24.85 4.85
C LEU A 183 -6.98 -26.38 4.74
N GLY A 184 -6.91 -27.09 5.87
CA GLY A 184 -6.84 -28.55 5.96
C GLY A 184 -5.44 -29.11 5.79
N ASN A 185 -4.45 -28.29 5.42
CA ASN A 185 -3.10 -28.77 5.15
C ASN A 185 -2.28 -29.00 6.43
N ILE A 186 -1.23 -29.80 6.27
CA ILE A 186 -0.15 -29.96 7.25
C ILE A 186 1.14 -29.51 6.57
N ILE A 187 1.86 -28.58 7.19
CA ILE A 187 3.12 -28.02 6.66
C ILE A 187 4.27 -28.32 7.63
N LEU A 188 5.33 -28.91 7.11
CA LEU A 188 6.63 -29.00 7.78
C LEU A 188 7.54 -27.88 7.25
N GLN A 189 7.91 -26.96 8.13
CA GLN A 189 8.87 -25.91 7.88
C GLN A 189 10.24 -26.32 8.44
N ILE A 190 11.26 -26.24 7.57
CA ILE A 190 12.66 -26.54 7.88
C ILE A 190 13.49 -25.26 7.63
N PRO A 191 13.68 -24.40 8.64
CA PRO A 191 14.36 -23.11 8.48
C PRO A 191 15.85 -23.27 8.22
N VAL A 192 16.44 -22.55 7.27
CA VAL A 192 17.89 -22.66 7.02
C VAL A 192 18.69 -21.89 8.07
N THR A 193 19.29 -22.63 8.99
CA THR A 193 20.07 -22.13 10.15
C THR A 193 21.54 -22.53 10.14
N VAL A 194 21.97 -23.39 9.20
CA VAL A 194 23.37 -23.85 9.06
C VAL A 194 24.35 -22.71 8.76
N LEU A 195 23.86 -21.59 8.23
CA LEU A 195 24.63 -20.38 8.00
C LEU A 195 23.76 -19.14 8.17
N MET A 196 24.37 -17.96 8.17
CA MET A 196 23.71 -16.67 8.04
C MET A 196 24.34 -15.87 6.90
N THR A 197 23.50 -15.17 6.14
CA THR A 197 23.94 -14.30 5.05
C THR A 197 23.77 -12.83 5.39
N ARG A 198 24.68 -12.00 4.87
CA ARG A 198 24.56 -10.54 4.90
C ARG A 198 24.98 -9.97 3.57
N ILE A 199 24.08 -9.21 2.95
CA ILE A 199 24.37 -8.45 1.72
C ILE A 199 24.49 -6.96 2.04
N ARG A 200 25.54 -6.31 1.52
CA ARG A 200 25.70 -4.86 1.63
C ARG A 200 26.18 -4.26 0.32
N ARG A 201 25.79 -3.03 0.06
CA ARG A 201 26.26 -2.25 -1.07
C ARG A 201 27.51 -1.46 -0.70
N LEU A 202 28.55 -1.55 -1.53
CA LEU A 202 29.77 -0.79 -1.35
C LEU A 202 29.68 0.56 -2.09
N PRO A 203 29.98 1.71 -1.43
CA PRO A 203 29.74 3.04 -2.00
C PRO A 203 30.59 3.41 -3.22
N GLN A 204 31.77 2.80 -3.38
CA GLN A 204 32.80 3.31 -4.29
C GLN A 204 32.71 2.74 -5.71
N ASP A 205 32.11 1.55 -5.91
CA ASP A 205 32.28 0.81 -7.17
C ASP A 205 31.05 0.03 -7.67
N ASN A 206 29.85 0.26 -7.13
CA ASN A 206 28.63 -0.52 -7.45
C ASN A 206 28.80 -2.04 -7.26
N TYR A 207 29.61 -2.45 -6.30
CA TYR A 207 29.68 -3.84 -5.88
C TYR A 207 28.68 -4.11 -4.77
N LEU A 208 28.11 -5.31 -4.81
CA LEU A 208 27.48 -5.92 -3.65
C LEU A 208 28.47 -6.88 -3.02
N GLU A 209 28.61 -6.82 -1.71
CA GLU A 209 29.34 -7.81 -0.94
C GLU A 209 28.34 -8.71 -0.26
N LEU A 210 28.43 -10.01 -0.54
CA LEU A 210 27.71 -11.05 0.19
C LEU A 210 28.70 -11.73 1.12
N ALA A 211 28.41 -11.70 2.42
CA ALA A 211 29.17 -12.39 3.45
C ALA A 211 28.32 -13.52 4.05
N VAL A 212 28.98 -14.60 4.45
CA VAL A 212 28.40 -15.78 5.09
C VAL A 212 29.11 -16.06 6.41
N ALA A 213 28.34 -16.38 7.44
CA ALA A 213 28.85 -16.96 8.68
C ALA A 213 28.23 -18.35 8.88
N TRP A 214 29.06 -19.38 9.00
CA TRP A 214 28.59 -20.75 9.26
C TRP A 214 28.22 -20.93 10.74
N HIS A 215 27.26 -21.82 11.00
CA HIS A 215 26.99 -22.31 12.34
C HIS A 215 28.25 -22.95 12.94
N ASN A 216 28.47 -22.81 14.24
CA ASN A 216 29.70 -23.27 14.92
C ASN A 216 29.96 -24.78 14.74
N ASN A 217 28.88 -25.57 14.63
CA ASN A 217 28.97 -27.02 14.44
C ASN A 217 29.01 -27.43 12.95
N ALA A 218 28.84 -26.48 12.02
CA ALA A 218 28.84 -26.74 10.59
C ALA A 218 30.26 -26.71 10.01
N SER A 219 30.53 -27.64 9.09
CA SER A 219 31.75 -27.59 8.28
C SER A 219 31.51 -26.68 7.05
N PRO A 220 32.32 -25.64 6.84
CA PRO A 220 32.25 -24.82 5.64
C PRO A 220 32.38 -25.66 4.38
N ARG A 221 31.57 -25.34 3.37
CA ARG A 221 31.56 -26.03 2.08
C ARG A 221 31.36 -25.06 0.92
N LYS A 222 31.54 -25.57 -0.30
CA LYS A 222 31.55 -24.77 -1.53
C LYS A 222 30.16 -24.18 -1.81
N LEU A 223 30.07 -22.85 -1.79
CA LEU A 223 28.86 -22.13 -2.13
C LEU A 223 29.03 -21.34 -3.43
N ARG A 224 27.95 -21.28 -4.21
CA ARG A 224 27.82 -20.41 -5.37
C ARG A 224 26.79 -19.33 -5.08
N VAL A 225 27.17 -18.09 -5.31
CA VAL A 225 26.29 -16.94 -5.19
C VAL A 225 25.92 -16.46 -6.59
N THR A 226 24.62 -16.38 -6.85
CA THR A 226 24.09 -15.71 -8.04
C THR A 226 23.30 -14.50 -7.61
N CYS A 227 23.51 -13.36 -8.26
CA CYS A 227 22.77 -12.15 -8.02
C CYS A 227 22.41 -11.48 -9.34
N GLU A 228 21.15 -11.07 -9.46
CA GLU A 228 20.63 -10.28 -10.58
C GLU A 228 20.09 -8.96 -10.06
N SER A 229 20.19 -7.92 -10.89
CA SER A 229 19.56 -6.61 -10.64
C SER A 229 18.50 -6.34 -11.70
N GLU A 230 17.28 -6.07 -11.27
CA GLU A 230 16.15 -5.80 -12.14
C GLU A 230 15.67 -4.34 -12.00
N PHE A 231 15.38 -3.71 -13.12
CA PHE A 231 14.67 -2.44 -13.16
C PHE A 231 13.72 -2.44 -14.36
N ASP A 232 12.46 -2.03 -14.15
CA ASP A 232 11.46 -2.02 -15.22
C ASP A 232 11.25 -3.39 -15.91
N ARG A 233 11.32 -4.48 -15.13
CA ARG A 233 11.27 -5.88 -15.63
C ARG A 233 12.41 -6.24 -16.59
N ILE A 234 13.50 -5.47 -16.60
CA ILE A 234 14.70 -5.74 -17.37
C ILE A 234 15.83 -6.10 -16.40
N ILE A 235 16.48 -7.23 -16.64
CA ILE A 235 17.69 -7.63 -15.92
C ILE A 235 18.86 -6.79 -16.47
N ASN A 236 19.29 -5.81 -15.67
CA ASN A 236 20.36 -4.87 -16.05
C ASN A 236 21.72 -5.26 -15.47
N GLY A 237 21.75 -6.22 -14.55
CA GLY A 237 22.98 -6.70 -13.91
C GLY A 237 22.85 -8.18 -13.54
N PHE A 238 23.94 -8.92 -13.69
CA PHE A 238 24.02 -10.32 -13.33
C PHE A 238 25.45 -10.68 -12.92
N ALA A 239 25.59 -11.38 -11.81
CA ALA A 239 26.85 -11.93 -11.35
C ALA A 239 26.65 -13.35 -10.80
N SER A 240 27.57 -14.24 -11.15
CA SER A 240 27.72 -15.54 -10.52
C SER A 240 29.17 -15.72 -10.06
N ARG A 241 29.34 -16.02 -8.78
CA ARG A 241 30.66 -16.16 -8.14
C ARG A 241 30.64 -17.31 -7.15
N GLU A 242 31.78 -17.97 -7.03
CA GLU A 242 32.06 -18.84 -5.90
C GLU A 242 32.30 -17.97 -4.66
N LEU A 243 31.84 -18.46 -3.50
CA LEU A 243 32.10 -17.81 -2.23
C LEU A 243 33.42 -18.34 -1.66
N LEU A 244 34.43 -17.49 -1.64
CA LEU A 244 35.76 -17.77 -1.13
C LEU A 244 35.89 -17.14 0.27
N ASP A 245 36.46 -17.85 1.24
CA ASP A 245 36.82 -17.27 2.55
C ASP A 245 35.70 -16.51 3.28
N GLY A 246 34.45 -16.96 3.15
CA GLY A 246 33.30 -16.39 3.87
C GLY A 246 32.69 -15.13 3.25
N SER A 247 33.24 -14.57 2.16
CA SER A 247 32.61 -13.43 1.47
C SER A 247 32.94 -13.38 -0.02
N THR A 248 32.10 -12.72 -0.81
CA THR A 248 32.37 -12.52 -2.24
C THR A 248 31.83 -11.18 -2.73
N LEU A 249 32.53 -10.61 -3.70
CA LEU A 249 32.16 -9.37 -4.36
C LEU A 249 31.44 -9.65 -5.67
N LEU A 250 30.25 -9.08 -5.80
CA LEU A 250 29.36 -9.22 -6.93
C LEU A 250 29.33 -7.87 -7.69
N PRO A 251 29.99 -7.77 -8.85
CA PRO A 251 30.00 -6.53 -9.63
C PRO A 251 28.60 -6.26 -10.21
N MET A 252 27.96 -5.16 -9.82
CA MET A 252 26.72 -4.70 -10.43
C MET A 252 27.01 -3.54 -11.39
N ARG A 253 26.50 -3.64 -12.61
CA ARG A 253 26.76 -2.63 -13.66
C ARG A 253 26.07 -1.30 -13.39
N TYR A 254 24.94 -1.36 -12.70
CA TYR A 254 24.08 -0.21 -12.42
C TYR A 254 23.87 -0.04 -10.92
N ASP A 255 23.58 1.18 -10.50
CA ASP A 255 23.37 1.56 -9.11
C ASP A 255 21.89 1.65 -8.69
N TYR A 256 20.99 1.18 -9.54
CA TYR A 256 19.55 1.27 -9.39
C TYR A 256 18.88 -0.07 -9.67
N GLY A 257 17.60 -0.16 -9.34
CA GLY A 257 16.83 -1.40 -9.42
C GLY A 257 16.84 -2.18 -8.12
N SER A 258 16.02 -3.22 -8.09
CA SER A 258 16.02 -4.22 -7.03
C SER A 258 17.04 -5.30 -7.35
N TYR A 259 17.58 -5.91 -6.31
CA TYR A 259 18.52 -7.01 -6.40
C TYR A 259 17.85 -8.28 -5.87
N ARG A 260 18.03 -9.37 -6.61
CA ARG A 260 17.70 -10.71 -6.17
C ARG A 260 18.97 -11.51 -6.07
N TYR A 261 19.11 -12.32 -5.03
CA TYR A 261 20.26 -13.22 -4.91
C TYR A 261 19.85 -14.60 -4.40
N ILE A 262 20.65 -15.60 -4.76
CA ILE A 262 20.54 -16.98 -4.32
C ILE A 262 21.94 -17.44 -3.88
N VAL A 263 22.01 -18.06 -2.70
CA VAL A 263 23.18 -18.78 -2.22
C VAL A 263 22.89 -20.27 -2.37
N TRP A 264 23.57 -20.89 -3.32
CA TRP A 264 23.47 -22.29 -3.66
C TRP A 264 24.62 -23.08 -3.06
N ASP A 265 24.31 -24.25 -2.52
CA ASP A 265 25.29 -25.19 -2.01
C ASP A 265 25.55 -26.31 -3.01
N ASP A 266 26.74 -26.30 -3.60
CA ASP A 266 27.14 -27.27 -4.63
C ASP A 266 27.27 -28.70 -4.07
N CYS A 267 27.44 -28.87 -2.76
CA CYS A 267 27.60 -30.20 -2.16
C CYS A 267 26.28 -30.87 -1.84
N SER A 268 25.30 -30.13 -1.30
CA SER A 268 23.99 -30.70 -0.94
C SER A 268 22.92 -30.50 -2.01
N GLU A 269 23.20 -29.69 -3.03
CA GLU A 269 22.24 -29.27 -4.07
C GLU A 269 21.00 -28.58 -3.47
N LEU A 270 21.23 -27.68 -2.51
CA LEU A 270 20.19 -26.92 -1.82
C LEU A 270 20.45 -25.42 -1.87
N ILE A 271 19.37 -24.65 -1.83
CA ILE A 271 19.39 -23.22 -1.60
C ILE A 271 19.57 -22.99 -0.11
N LEU A 272 20.64 -22.30 0.28
CA LEU A 272 20.88 -21.97 1.68
C LEU A 272 20.44 -20.55 2.05
N ALA A 273 20.27 -19.66 1.07
CA ALA A 273 19.65 -18.36 1.28
C ALA A 273 19.12 -17.79 -0.04
N MET A 274 18.05 -17.01 0.02
CA MET A 274 17.56 -16.23 -1.11
C MET A 274 16.88 -14.97 -0.62
N ALA A 275 17.02 -13.88 -1.37
CA ALA A 275 16.18 -12.70 -1.20
C ALA A 275 15.51 -12.37 -2.54
N SER A 276 14.17 -12.25 -2.52
CA SER A 276 13.35 -12.07 -3.72
C SER A 276 13.51 -10.70 -4.37
N SER A 277 13.61 -9.64 -3.57
CA SER A 277 13.77 -8.25 -4.04
C SER A 277 14.32 -7.35 -2.93
N VAL A 278 15.57 -6.89 -3.06
CA VAL A 278 16.27 -6.05 -2.08
C VAL A 278 16.63 -4.71 -2.74
N SER A 279 16.40 -3.60 -2.05
CA SER A 279 16.81 -2.26 -2.49
C SER A 279 17.65 -1.58 -1.43
N PHE A 280 18.55 -0.68 -1.86
CA PHE A 280 19.43 0.06 -0.95
C PHE A 280 19.13 1.57 -1.06
N ILE A 281 18.96 2.23 0.08
CA ILE A 281 18.73 3.68 0.13
C ILE A 281 20.01 4.41 -0.29
N SER A 282 19.95 5.22 -1.35
CA SER A 282 21.08 6.03 -1.83
C SER A 282 20.99 7.50 -1.40
N CYS A 283 19.78 8.04 -1.25
CA CYS A 283 19.52 9.44 -0.96
C CYS A 283 18.17 9.62 -0.25
N SER A 284 18.10 10.59 0.67
CA SER A 284 16.87 10.99 1.37
C SER A 284 16.59 12.48 1.15
N ILE A 285 15.32 12.81 0.88
CA ILE A 285 14.83 14.19 0.77
C ILE A 285 13.87 14.45 1.92
N PHE A 286 14.06 15.57 2.63
CA PHE A 286 13.25 16.00 3.76
C PHE A 286 12.53 17.30 3.41
N ASN A 287 11.20 17.30 3.50
CA ASN A 287 10.39 18.51 3.36
C ASN A 287 9.91 18.92 4.76
N ILE A 288 10.25 20.14 5.18
CA ILE A 288 9.86 20.71 6.47
C ILE A 288 8.73 21.71 6.19
N ASN A 289 7.55 21.42 6.75
CA ASN A 289 6.40 22.32 6.73
C ASN A 289 6.43 23.20 7.99
N ILE A 290 6.72 24.48 7.81
CA ILE A 290 6.74 25.49 8.88
C ILE A 290 5.35 26.12 8.94
N ILE A 291 4.68 26.01 10.09
CA ILE A 291 3.41 26.68 10.32
C ILE A 291 3.69 28.15 10.60
N GLU A 292 3.10 29.03 9.79
CA GLU A 292 3.23 30.47 9.98
C GLU A 292 2.52 30.93 11.26
N PRO A 293 3.09 31.91 11.99
CA PRO A 293 2.52 32.39 13.25
C PRO A 293 1.17 33.10 13.06
N GLU A 294 0.94 33.72 11.90
CA GLU A 294 -0.30 34.40 11.57
C GLU A 294 -1.17 33.54 10.64
N SER A 295 -2.46 33.42 10.98
CA SER A 295 -3.44 32.69 10.17
C SER A 295 -4.18 33.62 9.21
N ARG A 296 -4.67 33.08 8.08
CA ARG A 296 -5.63 33.79 7.24
C ARG A 296 -7.01 33.76 7.90
N ILE A 297 -7.66 34.91 8.00
CA ILE A 297 -8.98 35.07 8.60
C ILE A 297 -9.90 35.76 7.59
N PHE A 298 -11.08 35.19 7.32
CA PHE A 298 -12.07 35.75 6.40
C PHE A 298 -13.51 35.36 6.78
N GLY A 299 -14.48 36.19 6.43
CA GLY A 299 -15.91 35.89 6.59
C GLY A 299 -16.44 35.02 5.45
N VAL A 300 -17.29 34.04 5.77
CA VAL A 300 -18.01 33.19 4.81
C VAL A 300 -19.48 33.13 5.21
N ALA A 301 -20.37 33.31 4.23
CA ALA A 301 -21.81 33.11 4.44
C ALA A 301 -22.13 31.60 4.42
N ILE A 302 -22.66 31.08 5.53
CA ILE A 302 -23.19 29.72 5.64
C ILE A 302 -24.66 29.82 6.04
N GLY A 303 -25.55 29.61 5.06
CA GLY A 303 -26.99 29.85 5.22
C GLY A 303 -27.26 31.34 5.47
N ASN A 304 -28.01 31.66 6.54
CA ASN A 304 -28.35 33.04 6.92
C ASN A 304 -27.34 33.70 7.89
N ALA A 305 -26.21 33.04 8.20
CA ALA A 305 -25.24 33.53 9.18
C ALA A 305 -23.85 33.76 8.56
N GLU A 306 -23.19 34.86 8.95
CA GLU A 306 -21.81 35.17 8.60
C GLU A 306 -20.88 34.48 9.63
N LYS A 307 -20.01 33.56 9.17
CA LYS A 307 -19.05 32.84 10.02
C LYS A 307 -17.63 33.27 9.67
N THR A 308 -16.82 33.54 10.69
CA THR A 308 -15.39 33.80 10.53
C THR A 308 -14.61 32.49 10.47
N GLU A 309 -13.86 32.28 9.40
CA GLU A 309 -13.02 31.11 9.16
C GLU A 309 -11.54 31.45 9.38
N ARG A 310 -10.76 30.49 9.88
CA ARG A 310 -9.33 30.64 10.17
C ARG A 310 -8.54 29.49 9.54
N VAL A 311 -7.58 29.84 8.69
CA VAL A 311 -6.70 28.90 7.98
C VAL A 311 -5.26 29.13 8.41
N SER A 312 -4.64 28.12 9.02
CA SER A 312 -3.21 28.13 9.33
C SER A 312 -2.40 28.01 8.04
N LEU A 313 -1.38 28.86 7.89
CA LEU A 313 -0.55 28.87 6.69
C LEU A 313 0.72 28.03 6.87
N ILE A 314 1.24 27.50 5.77
CA ILE A 314 2.39 26.60 5.73
C ILE A 314 3.42 27.12 4.70
N SER A 315 4.67 27.23 5.14
CA SER A 315 5.86 27.41 4.30
C SER A 315 6.66 26.10 4.20
N VAL A 316 7.15 25.76 3.01
CA VAL A 316 7.84 24.48 2.76
C VAL A 316 9.33 24.71 2.52
N VAL A 317 10.18 24.01 3.28
CA VAL A 317 11.66 24.01 3.13
C VAL A 317 12.13 22.61 2.74
N ASN A 318 12.91 22.50 1.67
CA ASN A 318 13.38 21.21 1.14
C ASN A 318 14.88 21.02 1.43
N ASN A 319 15.23 19.93 2.10
CA ASN A 319 16.60 19.51 2.41
C ASN A 319 16.92 18.15 1.77
N LYS A 320 18.17 17.92 1.37
CA LYS A 320 18.61 16.68 0.71
C LYS A 320 19.89 16.12 1.33
N ALA A 321 19.90 14.83 1.62
CA ALA A 321 21.06 14.10 2.14
C ALA A 321 21.41 12.90 1.24
N GLY A 322 22.69 12.71 0.93
CA GLY A 322 23.18 11.63 0.06
C GLY A 322 23.25 12.00 -1.43
N LYS A 323 23.87 11.12 -2.22
CA LYS A 323 23.98 11.27 -3.68
C LYS A 323 22.90 10.41 -4.35
N PRO A 324 22.06 10.99 -5.23
CA PRO A 324 21.10 10.20 -6.00
C PRO A 324 21.84 9.20 -6.90
N SER A 325 21.17 8.10 -7.25
CA SER A 325 21.69 7.12 -8.22
C SER A 325 21.99 7.79 -9.57
N SER A 326 22.89 7.20 -10.34
CA SER A 326 23.36 7.62 -11.66
C SER A 326 22.29 7.71 -12.76
N ILE A 327 21.03 7.34 -12.46
CA ILE A 327 19.88 7.71 -13.29
C ILE A 327 19.80 9.24 -13.35
N VAL A 328 20.41 9.78 -14.40
CA VAL A 328 20.11 11.10 -14.95
C VAL A 328 18.88 11.03 -15.87
N ASP A 329 18.33 9.84 -16.16
CA ASP A 329 17.16 9.71 -17.03
C ASP A 329 15.84 9.57 -16.25
N SER A 330 15.28 10.74 -15.92
CA SER A 330 14.04 10.92 -15.17
C SER A 330 12.80 10.29 -15.83
N THR A 331 12.86 9.90 -17.11
CA THR A 331 11.68 9.54 -17.92
C THR A 331 11.13 8.16 -17.57
N THR A 332 11.96 7.14 -17.42
CA THR A 332 11.50 5.78 -17.04
C THR A 332 11.00 5.74 -15.61
N GLN A 333 11.68 6.43 -14.68
CA GLN A 333 11.19 6.55 -13.30
C GLN A 333 9.87 7.32 -13.25
N LYS A 334 9.72 8.41 -14.03
CA LYS A 334 8.44 9.14 -14.16
C LYS A 334 7.34 8.23 -14.71
N ARG A 335 7.62 7.43 -15.75
CA ARG A 335 6.65 6.47 -16.31
C ARG A 335 6.27 5.40 -15.30
N LEU A 336 7.24 4.72 -14.67
CA LEU A 336 6.98 3.69 -13.65
C LEU A 336 6.18 4.25 -12.47
N TYR A 337 6.54 5.45 -12.02
CA TYR A 337 5.79 6.15 -10.99
C TYR A 337 4.37 6.52 -11.47
N GLN A 338 4.20 6.98 -12.71
CA GLN A 338 2.90 7.25 -13.30
C GLN A 338 2.07 5.98 -13.41
N ASP A 339 2.62 4.87 -13.90
CA ASP A 339 1.96 3.56 -14.02
C ASP A 339 1.52 3.02 -12.65
N GLU A 340 2.40 3.05 -11.66
CA GLU A 340 2.12 2.60 -10.30
C GLU A 340 1.10 3.51 -9.61
N LYS A 341 1.25 4.83 -9.80
CA LYS A 341 0.27 5.79 -9.33
C LYS A 341 -1.05 5.61 -10.04
N GLU A 342 -1.09 5.32 -11.33
CA GLU A 342 -2.31 5.03 -12.10
C GLU A 342 -2.98 3.74 -11.63
N ARG A 343 -2.21 2.71 -11.28
CA ARG A 343 -2.71 1.48 -10.65
C ARG A 343 -3.37 1.77 -9.30
N LEU A 344 -2.68 2.50 -8.42
CA LEU A 344 -3.18 2.93 -7.12
C LEU A 344 -4.33 3.95 -7.22
N LYS A 345 -4.31 4.78 -8.26
CA LYS A 345 -5.33 5.76 -8.63
C LYS A 345 -6.56 5.06 -9.20
N LYS A 346 -6.45 4.00 -10.00
CA LYS A 346 -7.60 3.19 -10.44
C LYS A 346 -8.34 2.59 -9.24
N GLN A 347 -7.65 2.42 -8.10
CA GLN A 347 -8.24 2.03 -6.82
C GLN A 347 -8.84 3.21 -6.01
N ARG A 348 -8.59 4.49 -6.36
CA ARG A 348 -9.01 5.69 -5.59
C ARG A 348 -9.55 6.92 -6.39
N LYS A 349 -9.56 6.92 -7.73
CA LYS A 349 -9.87 8.09 -8.62
C LYS A 349 -11.36 8.39 -8.82
N PHE A 350 -12.24 7.54 -8.27
CA PHE A 350 -13.66 7.63 -8.52
C PHE A 350 -14.37 7.99 -7.22
N VAL A 351 -14.82 9.23 -7.10
CA VAL A 351 -15.63 9.70 -5.98
C VAL A 351 -16.99 10.07 -6.53
N GLU A 352 -18.00 9.33 -6.08
CA GLU A 352 -19.39 9.50 -6.50
C GLU A 352 -20.21 10.06 -5.34
N PHE A 353 -20.92 11.15 -5.59
CA PHE A 353 -21.83 11.74 -4.61
C PHE A 353 -23.27 11.42 -5.01
N LYS A 354 -24.01 10.78 -4.10
CA LYS A 354 -25.42 10.38 -4.27
C LYS A 354 -26.25 10.96 -3.12
N PRO A 355 -26.90 12.13 -3.28
CA PRO A 355 -27.60 12.75 -2.18
C PRO A 355 -28.91 12.03 -1.92
N ALA A 356 -29.16 11.64 -0.67
CA ALA A 356 -30.48 11.23 -0.26
C ALA A 356 -31.42 12.45 -0.25
N PRO A 357 -32.71 12.29 -0.63
CA PRO A 357 -33.69 13.37 -0.55
C PRO A 357 -33.69 14.04 0.84
N GLY A 358 -33.57 15.37 0.88
CA GLY A 358 -33.53 16.15 2.12
C GLY A 358 -32.16 16.25 2.82
N LYS A 359 -31.09 15.65 2.26
CA LYS A 359 -29.70 15.76 2.79
C LYS A 359 -28.72 16.50 1.86
N GLN A 360 -29.25 17.30 0.94
CA GLN A 360 -28.46 17.95 -0.12
C GLN A 360 -27.43 18.94 0.43
N ASP A 361 -27.78 19.73 1.46
CA ASP A 361 -26.85 20.72 2.02
C ASP A 361 -25.67 20.06 2.75
N ALA A 362 -25.93 18.99 3.50
CA ALA A 362 -24.87 18.23 4.18
C ALA A 362 -23.91 17.57 3.18
N GLN A 363 -24.45 17.07 2.06
CA GLN A 363 -23.62 16.46 1.03
C GLN A 363 -22.89 17.50 0.16
N HIS A 364 -23.46 18.68 -0.05
CA HIS A 364 -22.77 19.82 -0.65
C HIS A 364 -21.53 20.22 0.17
N GLU A 365 -21.66 20.32 1.50
CA GLU A 365 -20.52 20.62 2.37
C GLU A 365 -19.47 19.50 2.35
N GLU A 366 -19.87 18.23 2.30
CA GLU A 366 -18.91 17.11 2.16
C GLU A 366 -18.16 17.16 0.82
N ALA A 367 -18.84 17.55 -0.26
CA ALA A 367 -18.21 17.75 -1.56
C ALA A 367 -17.21 18.93 -1.55
N LEU A 368 -17.58 20.07 -0.93
CA LEU A 368 -16.67 21.20 -0.73
C LEU A 368 -15.48 20.83 0.14
N LYS A 369 -15.68 20.06 1.20
CA LYS A 369 -14.61 19.54 2.05
C LYS A 369 -13.65 18.67 1.24
N HIS A 370 -14.16 17.85 0.32
CA HIS A 370 -13.32 17.08 -0.59
C HIS A 370 -12.45 17.98 -1.48
N ILE A 371 -13.02 19.04 -2.05
CA ILE A 371 -12.26 20.05 -2.81
C ILE A 371 -11.16 20.69 -1.95
N ARG A 372 -11.48 21.07 -0.71
CA ARG A 372 -10.51 21.66 0.23
C ARG A 372 -9.38 20.67 0.58
N VAL A 373 -9.69 19.37 0.71
CA VAL A 373 -8.67 18.32 0.91
C VAL A 373 -7.74 18.24 -0.30
N LEU A 374 -8.27 18.27 -1.53
CA LEU A 374 -7.45 18.29 -2.74
C LEU A 374 -6.55 19.53 -2.80
N ILE A 375 -7.08 20.70 -2.45
CA ILE A 375 -6.30 21.95 -2.37
C ILE A 375 -5.20 21.84 -1.31
N GLY A 376 -5.50 21.32 -0.11
CA GLY A 376 -4.49 21.09 0.92
C GLY A 376 -3.43 20.06 0.54
N GLN A 377 -3.76 19.12 -0.35
CA GLN A 377 -2.84 18.08 -0.79
C GLN A 377 -1.96 18.49 -1.98
N TYR A 378 -2.48 19.26 -2.93
CA TYR A 378 -1.82 19.54 -4.21
C TYR A 378 -1.62 21.03 -4.50
N GLY A 379 -2.15 21.93 -3.68
CA GLY A 379 -2.17 23.37 -3.91
C GLY A 379 -0.89 24.13 -3.58
N GLU A 380 0.23 23.46 -3.26
CA GLU A 380 1.48 24.12 -2.83
C GLU A 380 1.97 25.17 -3.83
N LYS A 381 1.96 24.84 -5.12
CA LYS A 381 2.40 25.75 -6.19
C LYS A 381 1.25 26.54 -6.81
N GLY A 382 0.01 26.07 -6.69
CA GLY A 382 -1.18 26.76 -7.19
C GLY A 382 -2.41 25.89 -7.27
N ALA A 383 -3.57 26.52 -7.42
CA ALA A 383 -4.85 25.86 -7.67
C ALA A 383 -5.74 26.77 -8.52
N TRP A 384 -6.22 26.28 -9.65
CA TRP A 384 -7.03 27.04 -10.61
C TRP A 384 -8.42 26.43 -10.73
N LEU A 385 -9.43 27.28 -10.62
CA LEU A 385 -10.83 26.90 -10.70
C LEU A 385 -11.44 27.44 -11.99
N TRP A 386 -11.91 26.54 -12.83
CA TRP A 386 -12.52 26.86 -14.11
C TRP A 386 -13.96 26.37 -14.11
N ASP A 387 -14.92 27.29 -14.05
CA ASP A 387 -16.35 26.93 -14.02
C ASP A 387 -17.21 28.11 -14.52
N PRO A 388 -18.08 27.90 -15.53
CA PRO A 388 -18.84 29.00 -16.14
C PRO A 388 -19.88 29.65 -15.21
N TYR A 389 -20.29 28.97 -14.14
CA TYR A 389 -21.27 29.45 -13.15
C TYR A 389 -20.61 29.88 -11.83
N LEU A 390 -19.28 29.95 -11.81
CA LEU A 390 -18.52 30.27 -10.60
C LEU A 390 -18.81 31.69 -10.11
N ASP A 391 -19.07 31.80 -8.80
CA ASP A 391 -19.26 33.07 -8.10
C ASP A 391 -18.21 33.28 -6.99
N ILE A 392 -18.34 34.40 -6.27
CA ILE A 392 -17.45 34.73 -5.17
C ILE A 392 -17.59 33.78 -3.97
N ASP A 393 -18.81 33.35 -3.66
CA ASP A 393 -19.05 32.45 -2.53
C ASP A 393 -18.35 31.12 -2.75
N ASP A 394 -18.37 30.61 -3.98
CA ASP A 394 -17.65 29.41 -4.39
C ASP A 394 -16.14 29.56 -4.20
N VAL A 395 -15.56 30.70 -4.60
CA VAL A 395 -14.13 31.00 -4.44
C VAL A 395 -13.75 31.10 -2.95
N LEU A 396 -14.59 31.70 -2.12
CA LEU A 396 -14.39 31.77 -0.66
C LEU A 396 -14.49 30.40 0.00
N LYS A 397 -15.42 29.55 -0.46
CA LYS A 397 -15.63 28.20 0.05
C LYS A 397 -14.59 27.19 -0.45
N THR A 398 -13.73 27.57 -1.40
CA THR A 398 -12.71 26.70 -2.01
C THR A 398 -11.31 27.30 -1.94
N LEU A 399 -10.91 28.17 -2.87
CA LEU A 399 -9.53 28.65 -3.03
C LEU A 399 -9.00 29.39 -1.79
N PHE A 400 -9.84 30.11 -1.04
CA PHE A 400 -9.43 30.80 0.18
C PHE A 400 -8.95 29.85 1.30
N TYR A 401 -9.37 28.58 1.26
CA TYR A 401 -8.92 27.53 2.16
C TYR A 401 -7.54 26.96 1.82
N CYS A 402 -6.87 27.44 0.77
CA CYS A 402 -5.50 27.04 0.46
C CYS A 402 -4.56 27.42 1.62
N PRO A 403 -3.89 26.45 2.26
CA PRO A 403 -3.02 26.70 3.40
C PRO A 403 -1.61 27.15 2.99
N PHE A 404 -1.26 27.09 1.71
CA PHE A 404 0.11 27.36 1.26
C PHE A 404 0.33 28.85 1.02
N PHE A 405 1.45 29.35 1.51
CA PHE A 405 1.83 30.76 1.38
C PHE A 405 2.21 31.07 -0.08
N HIS A 406 1.62 32.13 -0.66
CA HIS A 406 1.88 32.59 -2.04
C HIS A 406 1.62 31.57 -3.17
N ALA A 407 0.83 30.53 -2.92
CA ALA A 407 0.35 29.63 -3.98
C ALA A 407 -0.38 30.41 -5.09
N ASP A 408 -0.17 30.05 -6.36
CA ASP A 408 -0.81 30.74 -7.50
C ASP A 408 -2.26 30.32 -7.65
N LEU A 409 -3.19 31.10 -7.07
CA LEU A 409 -4.62 30.82 -7.12
C LEU A 409 -5.30 31.59 -8.25
N ARG A 410 -6.10 30.89 -9.06
CA ARG A 410 -6.83 31.50 -10.19
C ARG A 410 -8.27 31.03 -10.23
N ALA A 411 -9.19 31.95 -10.54
CA ALA A 411 -10.60 31.63 -10.74
C ALA A 411 -11.07 32.20 -12.08
N LEU A 412 -11.82 31.42 -12.86
CA LEU A 412 -12.33 31.81 -14.17
C LEU A 412 -13.81 31.47 -14.29
N THR A 413 -14.63 32.48 -14.59
CA THR A 413 -16.09 32.36 -14.76
C THR A 413 -16.57 32.89 -16.11
N SER A 414 -17.73 32.41 -16.57
CA SER A 414 -18.46 32.97 -17.73
C SER A 414 -19.67 33.82 -17.32
N LEU A 415 -19.92 33.97 -16.01
CA LEU A 415 -21.09 34.63 -15.44
C LEU A 415 -22.41 34.04 -16.00
N LYS A 416 -22.47 32.72 -16.21
CA LYS A 416 -23.72 32.05 -16.60
C LYS A 416 -24.63 31.92 -15.37
N THR A 417 -25.95 31.95 -15.57
CA THR A 417 -26.96 31.75 -14.52
C THR A 417 -27.83 30.54 -14.84
N HIS A 418 -28.32 29.85 -13.78
CA HIS A 418 -29.13 28.64 -13.92
C HIS A 418 -30.63 28.90 -14.20
N SER A 419 -31.12 30.15 -14.03
CA SER A 419 -32.55 30.47 -14.13
C SER A 419 -32.89 31.31 -15.37
N ASP A 420 -34.02 30.98 -16.01
CA ASP A 420 -34.58 31.76 -17.13
C ASP A 420 -35.11 33.14 -16.69
N CYS A 421 -35.41 33.33 -15.40
CA CYS A 421 -35.84 34.60 -14.83
C CYS A 421 -34.68 35.60 -14.62
N ASP A 422 -33.44 35.11 -14.44
CA ASP A 422 -32.24 35.94 -14.26
C ASP A 422 -31.59 36.39 -15.58
N LYS A 423 -32.11 35.96 -16.74
CA LYS A 423 -31.64 36.40 -18.07
C LYS A 423 -31.84 37.90 -18.33
N LYS A 424 -32.54 38.63 -17.45
CA LYS A 424 -32.72 40.09 -17.50
C LYS A 424 -31.55 40.86 -16.91
N THR A 425 -30.63 40.21 -16.18
CA THR A 425 -29.50 40.87 -15.54
C THR A 425 -28.32 40.93 -16.50
N ASN A 426 -27.89 42.14 -16.87
CA ASN A 426 -26.74 42.34 -17.74
C ASN A 426 -25.47 41.76 -17.08
N LYS A 427 -24.64 41.00 -17.82
CA LYS A 427 -23.35 40.43 -17.33
C LYS A 427 -22.48 41.48 -16.63
N ILE A 428 -22.53 42.73 -17.11
CA ILE A 428 -21.82 43.87 -16.51
C ILE A 428 -22.28 44.11 -15.05
N SER A 429 -23.59 44.05 -14.80
CA SER A 429 -24.14 44.22 -13.45
C SER A 429 -23.73 43.09 -12.51
N GLN A 430 -23.65 41.86 -13.00
CA GLN A 430 -23.20 40.71 -12.21
C GLN A 430 -21.72 40.81 -11.86
N LEU A 431 -20.91 41.27 -12.82
CA LEU A 431 -19.49 41.53 -12.58
C LEU A 431 -19.27 42.62 -11.52
N GLU A 432 -20.02 43.72 -11.57
CA GLU A 432 -19.96 44.76 -10.54
C GLU A 432 -20.43 44.25 -9.17
N GLN A 433 -21.48 43.41 -9.12
CA GLN A 433 -21.90 42.77 -7.87
C GLN A 433 -20.78 41.91 -7.25
N GLN A 434 -20.08 41.11 -8.06
CA GLN A 434 -18.96 40.30 -7.56
C GLN A 434 -17.77 41.19 -7.13
N ARG A 435 -17.49 42.28 -7.84
CA ARG A 435 -16.45 43.27 -7.45
C ARG A 435 -16.75 43.88 -6.08
N GLU A 436 -17.98 44.35 -5.87
CA GLU A 436 -18.39 44.97 -4.61
C GLU A 436 -18.42 43.97 -3.45
N ALA A 437 -18.84 42.72 -3.69
CA ALA A 437 -18.79 41.66 -2.68
C ALA A 437 -17.35 41.40 -2.19
N LEU A 438 -16.37 41.38 -3.11
CA LEU A 438 -14.95 41.22 -2.75
C LEU A 438 -14.35 42.44 -2.05
N LYS A 439 -14.74 43.66 -2.46
CA LYS A 439 -14.28 44.90 -1.80
C LYS A 439 -14.81 45.03 -0.37
N SER A 440 -16.03 44.55 -0.12
CA SER A 440 -16.68 44.59 1.20
C SER A 440 -16.31 43.40 2.10
N LEU A 441 -15.53 42.45 1.59
CA LEU A 441 -15.12 41.26 2.33
C LEU A 441 -14.19 41.62 3.51
N LYS A 442 -14.60 41.21 4.71
CA LYS A 442 -13.76 41.31 5.91
C LYS A 442 -12.75 40.16 5.93
N SER A 443 -11.53 40.44 5.48
CA SER A 443 -10.41 39.48 5.48
C SER A 443 -9.08 40.19 5.72
N ASN A 444 -8.14 39.51 6.38
CA ASN A 444 -6.75 39.99 6.47
C ASN A 444 -5.94 39.69 5.20
N PHE A 445 -6.48 38.87 4.29
CA PHE A 445 -5.87 38.45 3.03
C PHE A 445 -4.43 37.89 3.16
N HIS A 446 -4.06 37.41 4.36
CA HIS A 446 -2.69 37.05 4.67
C HIS A 446 -2.22 35.87 3.79
N GLY A 447 -1.05 36.03 3.16
CA GLY A 447 -0.43 35.05 2.26
C GLY A 447 -1.24 34.71 1.00
N LEU A 448 -2.28 35.47 0.65
CA LEU A 448 -3.18 35.17 -0.46
C LEU A 448 -2.68 35.80 -1.77
N LYS A 449 -2.33 34.95 -2.74
CA LYS A 449 -2.09 35.33 -4.13
C LYS A 449 -3.22 34.75 -5.00
N LEU A 450 -4.21 35.58 -5.32
CA LEU A 450 -5.42 35.17 -6.04
C LEU A 450 -5.76 36.17 -7.15
N GLU A 451 -6.11 35.63 -8.32
CA GLU A 451 -6.67 36.39 -9.43
C GLU A 451 -7.99 35.78 -9.90
N PHE A 452 -9.03 36.59 -10.04
CA PHE A 452 -10.37 36.17 -10.47
C PHE A 452 -10.80 36.98 -11.69
N ARG A 453 -11.12 36.28 -12.79
CA ARG A 453 -11.49 36.87 -14.09
C ARG A 453 -12.82 36.32 -14.61
N ALA A 454 -13.49 37.13 -15.43
CA ALA A 454 -14.73 36.77 -16.11
C ALA A 454 -14.63 36.92 -17.63
N LEU A 455 -15.29 36.02 -18.36
CA LEU A 455 -15.47 36.10 -19.80
C LEU A 455 -16.54 37.16 -20.15
N ILE A 456 -16.10 38.38 -20.47
CA ILE A 456 -16.94 39.50 -20.92
C ILE A 456 -16.42 40.07 -22.24
N GLY A 457 -17.35 40.37 -23.16
CA GLY A 457 -17.06 40.92 -24.49
C GLY A 457 -16.86 39.82 -25.54
N SER A 458 -16.23 40.17 -26.66
CA SER A 458 -15.92 39.27 -27.78
C SER A 458 -14.49 38.69 -27.69
N VAL A 459 -13.94 38.58 -26.47
CA VAL A 459 -12.58 38.10 -26.19
C VAL A 459 -12.67 36.75 -25.52
N GLY A 460 -11.90 35.76 -25.99
CA GLY A 460 -12.02 34.36 -25.55
C GLY A 460 -13.09 33.57 -26.31
N TRP A 461 -13.34 32.34 -25.85
CA TRP A 461 -14.37 31.44 -26.38
C TRP A 461 -15.27 30.92 -25.25
N GLU A 462 -16.52 30.62 -25.58
CA GLU A 462 -17.49 30.11 -24.59
C GLU A 462 -17.14 28.70 -24.15
N PHE A 463 -17.14 28.45 -22.84
CA PHE A 463 -16.87 27.14 -22.27
C PHE A 463 -18.04 26.62 -21.42
N HIS A 464 -18.10 25.29 -21.30
CA HIS A 464 -18.97 24.56 -20.38
C HIS A 464 -18.18 23.70 -19.39
N ASP A 465 -16.86 23.76 -19.51
CA ASP A 465 -15.88 22.97 -18.77
C ASP A 465 -15.85 23.35 -17.30
N ARG A 466 -15.61 22.34 -16.45
CA ARG A 466 -15.66 22.45 -14.99
C ARG A 466 -14.51 21.67 -14.39
N PHE A 467 -13.44 22.39 -14.07
CA PHE A 467 -12.19 21.80 -13.64
C PHE A 467 -11.61 22.48 -12.42
N LEU A 468 -11.01 21.66 -11.55
CA LEU A 468 -10.02 22.09 -10.57
C LEU A 468 -8.64 21.62 -11.05
N ILE A 469 -7.73 22.55 -11.27
CA ILE A 469 -6.42 22.33 -11.88
C ILE A 469 -5.33 22.67 -10.88
N PHE A 470 -4.32 21.80 -10.77
CA PHE A 470 -3.11 22.02 -10.00
C PHE A 470 -1.95 22.10 -10.99
N PRO A 471 -1.44 23.30 -11.28
CA PRO A 471 -0.54 23.55 -12.41
C PRO A 471 0.85 22.96 -12.21
N GLU A 472 1.27 22.77 -10.96
CA GLU A 472 2.54 22.16 -10.65
C GLU A 472 2.41 21.35 -9.37
N THR A 473 2.60 20.04 -9.49
CA THR A 473 2.69 19.12 -8.37
C THR A 473 3.93 18.26 -8.55
N GLN A 474 4.28 17.43 -7.56
CA GLN A 474 5.33 16.42 -7.70
C GLN A 474 5.11 15.44 -8.88
N ASN A 475 3.92 15.45 -9.49
CA ASN A 475 3.48 14.53 -10.53
C ASN A 475 3.25 15.21 -11.89
N GLY A 476 3.72 16.45 -12.04
CA GLY A 476 3.28 17.33 -13.11
C GLY A 476 1.88 17.89 -12.85
N THR A 477 1.27 18.41 -13.90
CA THR A 477 -0.05 19.05 -13.86
C THR A 477 -1.15 18.03 -13.63
N LEU A 478 -2.03 18.30 -12.66
CA LEU A 478 -3.18 17.44 -12.36
C LEU A 478 -4.48 18.24 -12.52
N ALA A 479 -5.51 17.62 -13.08
CA ALA A 479 -6.84 18.23 -13.19
C ALA A 479 -7.94 17.26 -12.76
N TRP A 480 -8.99 17.78 -12.12
CA TRP A 480 -10.20 17.04 -11.78
C TRP A 480 -11.39 17.65 -12.50
N SER A 481 -12.11 16.82 -13.26
CA SER A 481 -13.44 17.14 -13.74
C SER A 481 -14.41 17.12 -12.57
N LEU A 482 -15.16 18.20 -12.41
CA LEU A 482 -16.09 18.36 -11.30
C LEU A 482 -17.45 17.72 -11.56
N GLY A 483 -17.78 17.36 -12.81
CA GLY A 483 -19.06 16.78 -13.22
C GLY A 483 -20.28 17.73 -13.11
N THR A 484 -20.21 18.75 -12.26
CA THR A 484 -21.19 19.82 -12.06
C THR A 484 -20.48 21.09 -11.57
N SER A 485 -21.18 22.22 -11.54
CA SER A 485 -20.62 23.49 -11.08
C SER A 485 -20.41 23.49 -9.57
N VAL A 486 -19.46 24.30 -9.08
CA VAL A 486 -19.06 24.35 -7.66
C VAL A 486 -20.25 24.62 -6.76
N ASN A 487 -21.08 25.59 -7.12
CA ASN A 487 -22.33 25.93 -6.44
C ASN A 487 -23.37 24.78 -6.36
N SER A 488 -23.19 23.71 -7.15
CA SER A 488 -24.11 22.58 -7.31
C SER A 488 -23.53 21.23 -6.89
N LEU A 489 -22.26 21.20 -6.46
CA LEU A 489 -21.61 19.99 -5.96
C LEU A 489 -22.44 19.35 -4.84
N GLY A 490 -22.65 18.04 -4.89
CA GLY A 490 -23.34 17.26 -3.84
C GLY A 490 -24.84 17.51 -3.72
N LYS A 491 -25.41 18.44 -4.49
CA LYS A 491 -26.87 18.70 -4.50
C LYS A 491 -27.63 17.72 -5.39
N ASN A 492 -26.98 17.21 -6.42
CA ASN A 492 -27.44 16.15 -7.31
C ASN A 492 -26.34 15.10 -7.51
N HIS A 493 -26.73 13.97 -8.11
CA HIS A 493 -25.76 12.95 -8.52
C HIS A 493 -24.71 13.56 -9.46
N HIS A 494 -23.45 13.41 -9.09
CA HIS A 494 -22.32 13.80 -9.92
C HIS A 494 -21.09 13.01 -9.50
N ILE A 495 -20.09 13.01 -10.38
CA ILE A 495 -18.84 12.30 -10.20
C ILE A 495 -17.71 13.32 -10.27
N LEU A 496 -16.81 13.26 -9.30
CA LEU A 496 -15.54 13.97 -9.35
C LEU A 496 -14.48 12.98 -9.83
N GLN A 497 -13.87 13.29 -10.98
CA GLN A 497 -12.93 12.38 -11.63
C GLN A 497 -11.65 13.11 -12.02
N GLN A 498 -10.51 12.52 -11.65
CA GLN A 498 -9.23 13.00 -12.15
C GLN A 498 -9.10 12.70 -13.65
N VAL A 499 -8.76 13.73 -14.43
CA VAL A 499 -8.46 13.61 -15.86
C VAL A 499 -7.09 12.97 -16.05
N ASP A 500 -6.94 12.14 -17.09
CA ASP A 500 -5.69 11.44 -17.34
C ASP A 500 -4.58 12.37 -17.84
N ASP A 501 -4.92 13.36 -18.69
CA ASP A 501 -4.00 14.42 -19.11
C ASP A 501 -4.38 15.77 -18.49
N GLY A 502 -3.78 16.09 -17.34
CA GLY A 502 -3.98 17.38 -16.69
C GLY A 502 -3.30 18.55 -17.40
N GLN A 503 -2.22 18.29 -18.15
CA GLN A 503 -1.48 19.34 -18.85
C GLN A 503 -2.32 19.93 -19.97
N LEU A 504 -3.00 19.07 -20.75
CA LEU A 504 -3.93 19.50 -21.80
C LEU A 504 -4.99 20.48 -21.26
N ILE A 505 -5.58 20.17 -20.10
CA ILE A 505 -6.60 21.02 -19.47
C ILE A 505 -6.01 22.34 -19.00
N ALA A 506 -4.81 22.32 -18.41
CA ALA A 506 -4.13 23.55 -17.98
C ALA A 506 -3.75 24.45 -19.16
N ASP A 507 -3.30 23.87 -20.28
CA ASP A 507 -2.95 24.62 -21.48
C ASP A 507 -4.19 25.31 -22.07
N SER A 508 -5.32 24.61 -22.18
CA SER A 508 -6.60 25.22 -22.59
C SER A 508 -7.07 26.32 -21.64
N PHE A 509 -6.92 26.11 -20.32
CA PHE A 509 -7.22 27.15 -19.34
C PHE A 509 -6.34 28.38 -19.55
N LEU A 510 -5.03 28.19 -19.74
CA LEU A 510 -4.06 29.26 -19.95
C LEU A 510 -4.32 30.02 -21.26
N GLU A 511 -4.76 29.34 -22.31
CA GLU A 511 -5.12 29.96 -23.58
C GLU A 511 -6.24 30.99 -23.39
N ILE A 512 -7.32 30.64 -22.70
CA ILE A 512 -8.39 31.58 -22.36
C ILE A 512 -7.86 32.64 -21.40
N TRP A 513 -7.16 32.22 -20.34
CA TRP A 513 -6.67 33.10 -19.28
C TRP A 513 -5.83 34.25 -19.84
N ASN A 514 -4.91 33.93 -20.76
CA ASN A 514 -4.01 34.90 -21.38
C ASN A 514 -4.73 35.85 -22.33
N GLN A 515 -5.87 35.47 -22.90
CA GLN A 515 -6.71 36.37 -23.70
C GLN A 515 -7.46 37.38 -22.82
N LEU A 516 -7.78 37.02 -21.57
CA LEU A 516 -8.54 37.86 -20.63
C LEU A 516 -7.66 38.80 -19.78
N CYS A 517 -6.60 39.37 -20.36
CA CYS A 517 -5.65 40.20 -19.61
C CYS A 517 -6.08 41.67 -19.40
N SER A 518 -7.17 42.12 -20.03
CA SER A 518 -7.59 43.52 -19.88
C SER A 518 -8.31 43.78 -18.55
N PRO A 519 -8.26 45.02 -18.00
CA PRO A 519 -8.90 45.36 -16.73
C PRO A 519 -10.42 45.16 -16.71
N GLU A 520 -11.07 45.15 -17.87
CA GLU A 520 -12.52 44.94 -18.00
C GLU A 520 -12.94 43.53 -17.56
N GLN A 521 -12.11 42.52 -17.80
CA GLN A 521 -12.36 41.12 -17.43
C GLN A 521 -11.92 40.80 -16.00
N LEU A 522 -11.22 41.71 -15.32
CA LEU A 522 -10.73 41.50 -13.96
C LEU A 522 -11.85 41.73 -12.94
N ILE A 523 -12.21 40.68 -12.20
CA ILE A 523 -13.07 40.81 -11.01
C ILE A 523 -12.20 41.27 -9.84
N TRP A 524 -11.08 40.59 -9.60
CA TRP A 524 -10.21 40.91 -8.47
C TRP A 524 -8.81 40.33 -8.59
N LYS A 525 -7.83 41.01 -7.96
CA LYS A 525 -6.44 40.57 -7.90
C LYS A 525 -5.80 40.93 -6.57
N ARG A 526 -5.10 39.97 -5.98
CA ARG A 526 -4.21 40.13 -4.82
C ARG A 526 -2.90 39.40 -5.09
N SER A 527 -1.79 40.06 -4.82
CA SER A 527 -0.43 39.57 -5.09
C SER A 527 0.28 39.22 -3.79
#